data_AF-A0A8T0F1Y0-F1
#
_entry.id   AF-A0A8T0F1Y0-F1
#
_cell.length_a   1.000
_cell.length_b   1.000
_cell.length_c   1.000
_cell.angle_alpha   90.00
_cell.angle_beta   90.00
_cell.angle_gamma   90.00
#
_symmetry.space_group_name_H-M   'P 1'
#
loop_
_entity.id
_entity.type
_entity.pdbx_description
1 polymer ?
#
loop_
_entity_poly.entity_id
_entity_poly.type
_entity_poly.pdbx_seq_one_letter_code
_entity_poly.pdbx_strand_id
1 'polypeptide(L)'
;MKTMVKLDELRFELLPHPPYFPYLAPSDYWLFANMKKMHQEKKFGSNEKMIAETEAYSESKDKSFYMKDIEKLEERWNECITLEGDYVDV
;
A
#
# COMPACT_ATOMS: atom_id res chain seq x y z
N MET A 1 -4.85 -14.52 18.68
CA MET A 1 -5.45 -15.37 17.63
C MET A 1 -6.82 -14.92 17.10
N LYS A 2 -7.57 -14.01 17.76
CA LYS A 2 -8.91 -13.59 17.31
C LYS A 2 -8.97 -13.13 15.83
N THR A 3 -7.93 -12.46 15.32
CA THR A 3 -7.86 -12.04 13.92
C THR A 3 -7.78 -13.19 12.94
N MET A 4 -6.95 -14.21 13.21
CA MET A 4 -6.79 -15.38 12.31
C MET A 4 -8.07 -16.20 12.25
N VAL A 5 -8.77 -16.34 13.38
CA VAL A 5 -10.11 -16.97 13.42
C VAL A 5 -11.07 -16.20 12.53
N LYS A 6 -11.07 -14.87 12.61
CA LYS A 6 -11.99 -14.05 11.80
C LYS A 6 -11.70 -14.13 10.30
N LEU A 7 -10.43 -14.23 9.91
CA LEU A 7 -10.03 -14.39 8.51
C LEU A 7 -10.50 -15.73 7.95
N ASP A 8 -10.39 -16.82 8.73
CA ASP A 8 -10.91 -18.13 8.34
C ASP A 8 -12.45 -18.14 8.25
N GLU A 9 -13.14 -17.54 9.23
CA GLU A 9 -14.61 -17.39 9.20
C GLU A 9 -15.10 -16.68 7.93
N LEU A 10 -14.38 -15.64 7.51
CA LEU A 10 -14.68 -14.85 6.31
C LEU A 10 -14.13 -15.48 5.03
N ARG A 11 -13.41 -16.62 5.12
CA ARG A 11 -12.80 -17.34 4.00
C ARG A 11 -11.82 -16.50 3.19
N PHE A 12 -11.09 -15.60 3.85
CA PHE A 12 -10.00 -14.88 3.20
C PHE A 12 -8.76 -15.77 3.07
N GLU A 13 -8.23 -15.86 1.86
CA GLU A 13 -6.91 -16.44 1.63
C GLU A 13 -5.82 -15.46 2.10
N LEU A 14 -4.84 -15.99 2.82
CA LEU A 14 -3.68 -15.22 3.27
C LEU A 14 -2.52 -15.41 2.30
N LEU A 15 -2.14 -14.34 1.60
CA LEU A 15 -0.93 -14.35 0.79
C LEU A 15 0.32 -14.26 1.68
N PRO A 16 1.37 -15.06 1.42
CA PRO A 16 2.62 -14.96 2.15
C PRO A 16 3.26 -13.59 1.89
N HIS A 17 3.75 -12.95 2.96
CA HIS A 17 4.46 -11.68 2.88
C HIS A 17 5.77 -11.78 3.66
N PRO A 18 6.93 -11.55 3.03
CA PRO A 18 8.20 -11.62 3.73
C PRO A 18 8.33 -10.48 4.76
N PRO A 19 9.03 -10.70 5.88
CA PRO A 19 9.24 -9.66 6.88
C PRO A 19 10.10 -8.52 6.31
N TYR A 20 9.81 -7.29 6.73
CA TYR A 20 10.59 -6.08 6.40
C TYR A 20 10.71 -5.75 4.90
N PHE A 21 9.75 -6.16 4.08
CA PHE A 21 9.77 -5.93 2.63
C PHE A 21 8.63 -5.00 2.16
N PRO A 22 8.61 -3.72 2.59
CA PRO A 22 7.56 -2.76 2.21
C PRO A 22 7.54 -2.50 0.69
N TYR A 23 8.66 -2.78 -0.01
CA TYR A 23 8.72 -2.74 -1.48
C TYR A 23 7.74 -3.70 -2.16
N LEU A 24 7.27 -4.74 -1.47
CA LEU A 24 6.28 -5.70 -1.96
C LEU A 24 4.86 -5.44 -1.44
N ALA A 25 4.64 -4.38 -0.67
CA ALA A 25 3.32 -4.00 -0.18
C ALA A 25 2.75 -2.85 -1.03
N PRO A 26 1.69 -3.08 -1.84
CA PRO A 26 1.11 -2.03 -2.70
C PRO A 26 0.71 -0.77 -1.94
N SER A 27 0.19 -0.96 -0.72
CA SER A 27 -0.15 0.15 0.16
C SER A 27 1.06 1.03 0.47
N ASP A 28 2.23 0.46 0.72
CA ASP A 28 3.44 1.21 1.07
C ASP A 28 4.10 1.88 -0.14
N TYR A 29 4.40 1.13 -1.20
CA TYR A 29 5.16 1.67 -2.33
C TYR A 29 4.34 2.56 -3.26
N TRP A 30 3.01 2.45 -3.26
CA TRP A 30 2.15 3.22 -4.15
C TRP A 30 1.19 4.13 -3.41
N LEU A 31 0.23 3.58 -2.66
CA LEU A 31 -0.86 4.36 -2.08
C LEU A 31 -0.34 5.39 -1.07
N PHE A 32 0.42 4.95 -0.07
CA PHE A 32 1.00 5.82 0.95
C PHE A 32 2.13 6.68 0.40
N ALA A 33 2.91 6.20 -0.55
CA ALA A 33 3.92 7.02 -1.23
C ALA A 33 3.29 8.24 -1.93
N ASN A 34 2.18 8.04 -2.65
CA ASN A 34 1.45 9.12 -3.31
C ASN A 34 0.70 10.02 -2.31
N MET A 35 0.12 9.44 -1.25
CA MET A 35 -0.51 10.24 -0.19
C MET A 35 0.51 11.11 0.56
N LYS A 36 1.71 10.60 0.86
CA LYS A 36 2.78 11.40 1.49
C LYS A 36 3.15 12.60 0.64
N LYS A 37 3.26 12.42 -0.68
CA LYS A 37 3.49 13.53 -1.63
C LYS A 37 2.36 14.54 -1.60
N MET A 38 1.11 14.08 -1.54
CA MET A 38 -0.05 14.99 -1.45
C MET A 38 -0.06 15.80 -0.15
N HIS A 39 0.29 15.16 0.97
CA HIS A 39 0.35 15.79 2.29
C HIS A 39 1.64 16.59 2.53
N GLN A 40 2.59 16.55 1.59
CA GLN A 40 3.85 17.25 1.70
C GLN A 40 3.57 18.75 1.93
N GLU A 41 4.23 19.32 2.93
CA GLU A 41 4.12 20.74 3.33
C GLU A 41 2.75 21.19 3.87
N LYS A 42 1.76 20.31 3.96
CA LYS A 42 0.46 20.62 4.57
C LYS A 42 0.54 20.52 6.10
N LYS A 43 -0.03 21.50 6.79
CA LYS A 43 -0.27 21.46 8.25
C LYS A 43 -1.77 21.50 8.49
N PHE A 44 -2.27 20.53 9.25
CA PHE A 44 -3.68 20.46 9.62
C PHE A 44 -3.87 20.98 11.03
N GLY A 45 -4.89 21.82 11.22
CA GLY A 45 -5.26 22.35 12.54
C GLY A 45 -6.14 21.42 13.36
N SER A 46 -6.64 20.32 12.77
CA SER A 46 -7.45 19.32 13.43
C SER A 46 -7.46 18.01 12.66
N ASN A 47 -7.88 16.93 13.31
CA ASN A 47 -7.98 15.60 12.68
C ASN A 47 -9.09 15.58 11.62
N GLU A 48 -10.20 16.29 11.83
CA GLU A 48 -11.32 16.33 10.89
C GLU A 48 -10.90 16.91 9.54
N LYS A 49 -10.04 17.96 9.55
CA LYS A 49 -9.49 18.53 8.32
C LYS A 49 -8.56 17.57 7.58
N MET A 50 -7.74 16.82 8.32
CA MET A 50 -6.85 15.81 7.73
C MET A 50 -7.65 14.66 7.11
N ILE A 51 -8.70 14.20 7.81
CA ILE A 51 -9.59 13.13 7.33
C ILE A 51 -10.30 13.58 6.05
N ALA A 52 -10.94 14.76 6.06
CA ALA A 52 -11.66 15.27 4.90
C ALA A 52 -10.77 15.43 3.66
N GLU A 53 -9.54 15.91 3.83
CA GLU A 53 -8.57 16.03 2.72
C GLU A 53 -8.14 14.64 2.19
N THR A 54 -7.95 13.67 3.08
CA THR A 54 -7.56 12.29 2.72
C THR A 54 -8.68 11.57 1.98
N GLU A 55 -9.93 11.75 2.43
CA GLU A 55 -11.13 11.23 1.78
C GLU A 55 -11.29 11.83 0.38
N ALA A 56 -11.25 13.17 0.27
CA ALA A 56 -11.34 13.86 -1.02
C ALA A 56 -10.24 13.41 -2.00
N TYR A 57 -9.02 13.21 -1.51
CA TYR A 57 -7.95 12.67 -2.35
C TYR A 57 -8.22 11.25 -2.83
N SER A 58 -8.73 10.39 -1.97
CA SER A 58 -9.08 9.00 -2.32
C SER A 58 -10.21 8.97 -3.35
N GLU A 59 -11.24 9.80 -3.17
CA GLU A 59 -12.35 9.94 -4.11
C GLU A 59 -11.92 10.53 -5.47
N SER A 60 -10.85 11.34 -5.49
CA SER A 60 -10.27 11.86 -6.73
C SER A 60 -9.61 10.79 -7.60
N LYS A 61 -9.33 9.59 -7.07
CA LYS A 61 -8.65 8.52 -7.80
C LYS A 61 -9.64 7.61 -8.50
N ASP A 62 -9.39 7.40 -9.78
CA ASP A 62 -10.14 6.42 -10.55
C ASP A 62 -9.66 4.99 -10.27
N LYS A 63 -10.42 4.01 -10.76
CA LYS A 63 -10.09 2.58 -10.62
C LYS A 63 -8.72 2.23 -11.20
N SER A 64 -8.28 2.90 -12.27
CA SER A 64 -6.98 2.63 -12.91
C SER A 64 -5.81 3.01 -12.03
N PHE A 65 -5.97 4.01 -11.14
CA PHE A 65 -4.92 4.37 -10.18
C PHE A 65 -4.57 3.20 -9.25
N TYR A 66 -5.59 2.51 -8.75
CA TYR A 66 -5.42 1.33 -7.89
C TYR A 66 -5.03 0.11 -8.72
N MET A 67 -5.63 -0.11 -9.88
CA MET A 67 -5.30 -1.28 -10.71
C MET A 67 -3.81 -1.32 -11.10
N LYS A 68 -3.23 -0.16 -11.43
CA LYS A 68 -1.81 -0.02 -11.76
C LYS A 68 -0.87 -0.46 -10.65
N ASP A 69 -1.26 -0.34 -9.38
CA ASP A 69 -0.38 -0.74 -8.28
C ASP A 69 -0.35 -2.25 -8.08
N ILE A 70 -1.49 -2.92 -8.22
CA ILE A 70 -1.62 -4.36 -8.18
C ILE A 70 -0.90 -5.00 -9.37
N GLU A 71 -1.04 -4.44 -10.57
CA GLU A 71 -0.35 -4.94 -11.78
C GLU A 71 1.18 -4.88 -11.65
N LYS A 72 1.72 -3.92 -10.90
CA LYS A 72 3.17 -3.82 -10.64
C LYS A 72 3.74 -4.86 -9.67
N LEU A 73 2.88 -5.63 -8.99
CA LEU A 73 3.37 -6.65 -8.06
C LEU A 73 4.21 -7.72 -8.77
N GLU A 74 3.81 -8.13 -9.98
CA GLU A 74 4.53 -9.14 -10.75
C GLU A 74 5.97 -8.68 -11.07
N GLU A 75 6.11 -7.46 -11.60
CA GLU A 75 7.41 -6.83 -11.87
C GLU A 75 8.28 -6.79 -10.61
N ARG A 76 7.72 -6.32 -9.49
CA ARG A 76 8.44 -6.18 -8.21
C ARG A 76 8.83 -7.53 -7.61
N TRP A 77 8.02 -8.57 -7.76
CA TRP A 77 8.37 -9.92 -7.35
C TRP A 77 9.53 -10.46 -8.18
N ASN A 78 9.51 -10.26 -9.50
CA ASN A 78 10.59 -10.69 -10.38
C ASN A 78 11.91 -9.98 -10.08
N GLU A 79 11.86 -8.68 -9.76
CA GLU A 79 13.03 -7.92 -9.30
C GLU A 79 13.57 -8.46 -7.98
N CYS A 80 12.70 -8.71 -6.99
CA CYS A 80 13.09 -9.29 -5.71
C CYS A 80 13.77 -10.67 -5.87
N ILE A 81 13.25 -11.51 -6.77
CA ILE A 81 13.85 -12.81 -7.10
C ILE A 81 15.23 -12.62 -7.75
N THR A 82 15.34 -11.68 -8.69
CA THR A 82 16.60 -11.39 -9.40
C THR A 82 17.68 -10.87 -8.46
N LEU A 83 17.29 -10.13 -7.43
CA LEU A 83 18.19 -9.63 -6.38
C LEU A 83 18.42 -10.62 -5.23
N GLU A 84 17.95 -11.87 -5.36
CA GLU A 84 18.05 -12.89 -4.31
C GLU A 84 17.48 -12.45 -2.95
N GLY A 85 16.44 -11.60 -2.99
CA GLY A 85 15.81 -11.04 -1.79
C GLY A 85 16.54 -9.85 -1.18
N ASP A 86 17.55 -9.29 -1.85
CA ASP A 86 18.18 -8.03 -1.44
C ASP A 86 17.28 -6.82 -1.80
N TYR A 87 17.54 -5.70 -1.14
CA TYR A 87 16.82 -4.46 -1.41
C TYR A 87 17.24 -3.88 -2.75
N VAL A 88 16.27 -3.43 -3.55
CA VAL A 88 16.55 -2.50 -4.64
C VAL A 88 17.02 -1.19 -3.99
N ASP A 89 18.24 -0.73 -4.27
CA ASP A 89 18.65 0.63 -3.91
C ASP A 89 17.74 1.62 -4.67
N VAL A 90 16.87 2.33 -3.95
CA VAL A 90 15.93 3.34 -4.50
C VAL A 90 16.37 4.74 -4.11
#